data_AF-A0A846TKW2-F1
#
_entry.id   AF-A0A846TKW2-F1
#
_cell.length_a   1.000
_cell.length_b   1.000
_cell.length_c   1.000
_cell.angle_alpha   90.00
_cell.angle_beta   90.00
_cell.angle_gamma   90.00
#
_symmetry.space_group_name_H-M   'P 1'
#
loop_
_entity.id
_entity.type
_entity.pdbx_description
1 polymer ?
#
loop_
_entity_poly.entity_id
_entity_poly.type
_entity_poly.pdbx_seq_one_letter_code
_entity_poly.pdbx_strand_id
1 'polypeptide(L)'
;MTEIQFLASSKPLSIPQLMEGNDGFFLERGVGFFVNDLDPYWIEIMQPFFTMPYLYEAAGLGNKNFWTYLEHFMEIGDVIELYHIPVQNWYQDSIRKMMDHPQPIFINIGSRTYENVYGTFRLKEKNWVEELSHRTLVTEFGITTILRY
;
A
#
# COMPACT_ATOMS: atom_id res chain seq x y z
N MET A 1 -10.22 -12.60 -14.21
CA MET A 1 -8.83 -12.14 -14.37
C MET A 1 -8.34 -11.78 -12.99
N THR A 2 -7.15 -12.23 -12.59
CA THR A 2 -6.59 -11.98 -11.25
C THR A 2 -5.74 -10.72 -11.28
N GLU A 3 -6.02 -9.79 -10.38
CA GLU A 3 -5.11 -8.67 -10.07
C GLU A 3 -4.05 -9.11 -9.07
N ILE A 4 -3.00 -8.33 -8.91
CA ILE A 4 -2.03 -8.50 -7.82
C ILE A 4 -1.64 -7.13 -7.28
N GLN A 5 -1.59 -7.01 -5.94
CA GLN A 5 -1.14 -5.81 -5.26
C GLN A 5 0.10 -6.15 -4.45
N PHE A 6 1.09 -5.29 -4.51
CA PHE A 6 2.37 -5.47 -3.84
C PHE A 6 2.50 -4.46 -2.71
N LEU A 7 3.11 -4.91 -1.62
CA LEU A 7 3.46 -4.08 -0.47
C LEU A 7 4.92 -4.37 -0.13
N ALA A 8 5.76 -3.33 -0.15
CA ALA A 8 7.12 -3.38 0.36
C ALA A 8 7.23 -2.57 1.66
N SER A 9 7.99 -3.02 2.65
CA SER A 9 8.12 -2.33 3.93
C SER A 9 9.57 -2.22 4.40
N SER A 10 9.87 -1.14 5.14
CA SER A 10 11.17 -0.90 5.78
C SER A 10 11.51 -1.93 6.86
N LYS A 11 10.50 -2.57 7.44
CA LYS A 11 10.63 -3.60 8.48
C LYS A 11 9.70 -4.78 8.20
N PRO A 12 9.97 -5.98 8.75
CA PRO A 12 9.06 -7.11 8.58
C PRO A 12 7.66 -6.76 9.09
N LEU A 13 6.64 -7.00 8.28
CA LEU A 13 5.26 -6.82 8.72
C LEU A 13 4.90 -7.91 9.73
N SER A 14 4.53 -7.51 10.94
CA SER A 14 3.90 -8.40 11.91
C SER A 14 2.39 -8.27 11.77
N ILE A 15 1.82 -8.98 10.80
CA ILE A 15 0.37 -9.10 10.71
C ILE A 15 -0.02 -10.30 11.56
N PRO A 16 -0.75 -10.11 12.67
CA PRO A 16 -1.13 -11.21 13.52
C PRO A 16 -1.94 -12.21 12.69
N GLN A 17 -1.49 -13.46 12.60
CA GLN A 17 -2.25 -14.56 11.98
C GLN A 17 -3.53 -14.92 12.77
N LEU A 18 -3.96 -14.08 13.72
CA LEU A 18 -5.10 -14.28 14.61
C LEU A 18 -6.05 -13.08 14.54
N MET A 19 -7.02 -13.17 13.62
CA MET A 19 -8.36 -12.59 13.78
C MET A 19 -9.43 -13.67 13.51
N GLU A 20 -9.12 -14.96 13.74
CA GLU A 20 -10.11 -16.05 13.75
C GLU A 20 -10.84 -16.21 15.10
N GLY A 21 -10.44 -15.48 16.14
CA GLY A 21 -11.09 -15.49 17.44
C GLY A 21 -11.73 -14.16 17.74
N ASN A 22 -13.05 -14.17 17.96
CA ASN A 22 -13.84 -13.12 18.63
C ASN A 22 -13.00 -12.13 19.45
N ASP A 23 -12.91 -10.89 18.96
CA ASP A 23 -13.18 -9.66 19.71
C ASP A 23 -13.14 -8.44 18.76
N GLY A 24 -14.16 -8.36 17.90
CA GLY A 24 -14.91 -7.12 17.66
C GLY A 24 -14.21 -5.82 17.21
N PHE A 25 -13.00 -5.80 16.66
CA PHE A 25 -12.36 -4.51 16.29
C PHE A 25 -11.94 -4.28 14.83
N PHE A 26 -11.94 -5.28 13.94
CA PHE A 26 -11.39 -5.08 12.57
C PHE A 26 -12.13 -5.76 11.40
N LEU A 27 -13.31 -6.33 11.63
CA LEU A 27 -14.10 -6.97 10.56
C LEU A 27 -15.46 -6.29 10.40
N GLU A 28 -15.48 -5.14 9.72
CA GLU A 28 -16.65 -4.84 8.90
C GLU A 28 -16.74 -5.92 7.83
N ARG A 29 -17.90 -6.60 7.78
CA ARG A 29 -18.19 -7.74 6.91
C ARG A 29 -17.77 -7.47 5.46
N GLY A 30 -16.70 -8.13 5.02
CA GLY A 30 -16.49 -8.44 3.60
C GLY A 30 -15.22 -7.92 2.93
N VAL A 31 -14.42 -7.05 3.55
CA VAL A 31 -13.16 -6.56 2.93
C VAL A 31 -12.06 -6.48 3.97
N GLY A 32 -11.43 -7.61 4.28
CA GLY A 32 -10.25 -7.66 5.15
C GLY A 32 -9.02 -7.10 4.43
N PHE A 33 -8.09 -6.50 5.19
CA PHE A 33 -6.72 -6.29 4.73
C PHE A 33 -5.91 -7.54 5.08
N PHE A 34 -5.24 -8.13 4.10
CA PHE A 34 -4.38 -9.29 4.29
C PHE A 34 -3.10 -9.14 3.50
N VAL A 35 -2.05 -9.79 4.01
CA VAL A 35 -0.72 -9.80 3.41
C VAL A 35 -0.14 -11.19 3.55
N ASN A 36 0.44 -11.69 2.47
CA ASN A 36 1.11 -12.97 2.40
C ASN A 36 2.54 -12.78 1.88
N ASP A 37 3.40 -13.75 2.15
CA ASP A 37 4.72 -13.79 1.54
C ASP A 37 4.60 -13.79 0.02
N LEU A 38 5.41 -12.96 -0.64
CA LEU A 38 5.38 -12.85 -2.08
C LEU A 38 6.05 -14.07 -2.74
N ASP A 39 5.44 -14.59 -3.81
CA ASP A 39 6.04 -15.68 -4.58
C ASP A 39 7.44 -15.28 -5.10
N PRO A 40 8.46 -16.17 -5.01
CA PRO A 40 9.81 -15.89 -5.52
C PRO A 40 9.86 -15.36 -6.95
N TYR A 41 8.96 -15.81 -7.83
CA TYR A 41 8.82 -15.30 -9.20
C TYR A 41 8.54 -13.80 -9.22
N TRP A 42 7.63 -13.33 -8.38
CA TRP A 42 7.29 -11.91 -8.29
C TRP A 42 8.36 -11.09 -7.58
N ILE A 43 9.09 -11.68 -6.62
CA ILE A 43 10.22 -11.03 -5.97
C ILE A 43 11.28 -10.64 -7.01
N GLU A 44 11.69 -11.58 -7.87
CA GLU A 44 12.70 -11.31 -8.91
C GLU A 44 12.28 -10.17 -9.86
N ILE A 45 10.99 -10.08 -10.18
CA ILE A 45 10.44 -9.06 -11.08
C ILE A 45 10.31 -7.71 -10.38
N MET A 46 9.82 -7.68 -9.16
CA MET A 46 9.39 -6.44 -8.49
C MET A 46 10.48 -5.80 -7.62
N GLN A 47 11.43 -6.58 -7.11
CA GLN A 47 12.51 -6.08 -6.24
C GLN A 47 13.29 -4.89 -6.81
N PRO A 48 13.60 -4.80 -8.13
CA PRO A 48 14.30 -3.64 -8.68
C PRO A 48 13.52 -2.33 -8.62
N PHE A 49 12.19 -2.38 -8.46
CA PHE A 49 11.33 -1.21 -8.46
C PHE A 49 11.06 -0.68 -7.05
N PHE A 50 11.09 -1.56 -6.05
CA PHE A 50 10.94 -1.17 -4.65
C PHE A 50 12.28 -0.81 -4.01
N THR A 51 12.28 0.20 -3.16
CA THR A 51 13.45 0.55 -2.35
C THR A 51 13.48 -0.23 -1.03
N MET A 52 12.32 -0.73 -0.60
CA MET A 52 12.17 -1.49 0.65
C MET A 52 12.46 -3.00 0.47
N PRO A 53 13.13 -3.65 1.44
CA PRO A 53 13.62 -5.01 1.27
C PRO A 53 12.59 -6.11 1.57
N TYR A 54 11.54 -5.81 2.35
CA TYR A 54 10.53 -6.81 2.73
C TYR A 54 9.33 -6.71 1.79
N LEU A 55 9.22 -7.65 0.85
CA LEU A 55 8.18 -7.69 -0.18
C LEU A 55 7.06 -8.68 0.15
N TYR A 56 5.83 -8.26 -0.10
CA TYR A 56 4.63 -9.04 0.17
C TYR A 56 3.58 -8.89 -0.92
N GLU A 57 2.73 -9.90 -1.06
CA GLU A 57 1.45 -9.78 -1.76
C GLU A 57 0.41 -9.27 -0.76
N ALA A 58 -0.27 -8.18 -1.09
CA ALA A 58 -1.30 -7.59 -0.27
C ALA A 58 -2.67 -7.64 -0.96
N ALA A 59 -3.72 -7.51 -0.18
CA ALA A 59 -5.05 -7.25 -0.70
C ALA A 59 -5.87 -6.42 0.27
N GLY A 60 -6.86 -5.71 -0.29
CA GLY A 60 -7.64 -4.74 0.47
C GLY A 60 -6.85 -3.46 0.77
N LEU A 61 -5.84 -3.11 -0.04
CA LEU A 61 -5.16 -1.82 0.09
C LEU A 61 -6.16 -0.67 -0.06
N GLY A 62 -6.05 0.34 0.79
CA GLY A 62 -6.87 1.55 0.74
C GLY A 62 -8.22 1.46 1.43
N ASN A 63 -8.60 0.28 1.93
CA ASN A 63 -9.75 0.16 2.82
C ASN A 63 -9.46 0.80 4.20
N LYS A 64 -10.51 1.01 4.99
CA LYS A 64 -10.39 1.57 6.34
C LYS A 64 -9.48 0.75 7.26
N ASN A 65 -9.51 -0.59 7.13
CA ASN A 65 -8.70 -1.50 7.93
C ASN A 65 -7.20 -1.33 7.66
N PHE A 66 -6.82 -1.16 6.40
CA PHE A 66 -5.45 -0.88 5.96
C PHE A 66 -4.93 0.42 6.58
N TRP A 67 -5.70 1.51 6.47
CA TRP A 67 -5.30 2.79 7.05
C TRP A 67 -5.19 2.75 8.57
N THR A 68 -6.13 2.07 9.22
CA THR A 68 -6.10 1.89 10.67
C THR A 68 -4.89 1.04 11.09
N TYR A 69 -4.56 -0.01 10.33
CA TYR A 69 -3.35 -0.81 10.55
C TYR A 69 -2.08 0.05 10.44
N LEU A 70 -1.96 0.86 9.39
CA LEU A 70 -0.80 1.75 9.21
C LEU A 70 -0.64 2.74 10.35
N GLU A 71 -1.74 3.34 10.83
CA GLU A 71 -1.71 4.30 11.94
C GLU A 71 -1.12 3.68 13.23
N HIS A 72 -1.39 2.40 13.48
CA HIS A 72 -0.92 1.70 14.68
C HIS A 72 0.46 1.05 14.49
N PHE A 73 0.77 0.56 13.28
CA PHE A 73 1.97 -0.22 13.00
C PHE A 73 3.19 0.63 12.61
N MET A 74 2.97 1.72 11.86
CA MET A 74 4.07 2.56 11.40
C MET A 74 4.60 3.42 12.54
N GLU A 75 5.89 3.33 12.78
CA GLU A 75 6.65 4.18 13.70
C GLU A 75 7.33 5.32 12.92
N ILE A 76 7.88 6.29 13.64
CA ILE A 76 8.61 7.40 13.00
C ILE A 76 9.83 6.82 12.27
N GLY A 77 9.97 7.18 10.99
CA GLY A 77 11.02 6.69 10.09
C GLY A 77 10.62 5.48 9.24
N ASP A 78 9.46 4.86 9.50
CA ASP A 78 8.99 3.74 8.68
C ASP A 78 8.51 4.18 7.30
N VAL A 79 8.74 3.29 6.32
CA VAL A 79 8.36 3.47 4.93
C VAL A 79 7.64 2.22 4.44
N ILE A 80 6.54 2.44 3.72
CA ILE A 80 5.79 1.42 3.02
C ILE A 80 5.61 1.85 1.58
N GLU A 81 5.86 0.96 0.65
CA GLU A 81 5.70 1.20 -0.77
C GLU A 81 4.63 0.25 -1.31
N LEU A 82 3.76 0.78 -2.18
CA LEU A 82 2.65 0.02 -2.75
C LEU A 82 2.71 0.07 -4.27
N TYR A 83 2.35 -1.04 -4.90
CA TYR A 83 2.14 -1.09 -6.35
C TYR A 83 0.98 -2.02 -6.70
N HIS A 84 0.33 -1.78 -7.84
CA HIS A 84 -0.82 -2.57 -8.28
C HIS A 84 -0.68 -2.91 -9.76
N ILE A 85 -0.88 -4.20 -10.06
CA ILE A 85 -1.01 -4.71 -11.42
C ILE A 85 -2.47 -5.17 -11.59
N PRO A 86 -3.27 -4.44 -12.40
CA PRO A 86 -4.70 -4.73 -12.56
C PRO A 86 -5.00 -6.11 -13.14
N VAL A 87 -4.10 -6.62 -13.99
CA VAL A 87 -4.21 -7.93 -14.63
C VAL A 87 -2.84 -8.58 -14.62
N GLN A 88 -2.67 -9.66 -13.86
CA GLN A 88 -1.38 -10.36 -13.72
C GLN A 88 -0.78 -10.75 -15.08
N ASN A 89 -1.60 -11.18 -16.04
CA ASN A 89 -1.15 -11.54 -17.39
C ASN A 89 -0.58 -10.36 -18.20
N TRP A 90 -0.82 -9.12 -17.76
CA TRP A 90 -0.36 -7.89 -18.42
C TRP A 90 0.72 -7.18 -17.61
N TYR A 91 1.39 -7.88 -16.68
CA TYR A 91 2.39 -7.28 -15.79
C TYR A 91 3.49 -6.53 -16.54
N GLN A 92 3.94 -7.04 -17.69
CA GLN A 92 4.97 -6.39 -18.50
C GLN A 92 4.52 -5.02 -19.00
N ASP A 93 3.27 -4.89 -19.44
CA ASP A 93 2.71 -3.62 -19.90
C ASP A 93 2.50 -2.66 -18.73
N SER A 94 2.04 -3.15 -17.57
CA SER A 94 1.91 -2.32 -16.36
C SER A 94 3.27 -1.79 -15.89
N ILE A 95 4.30 -2.65 -15.83
CA ILE A 95 5.67 -2.24 -15.49
C ILE A 95 6.19 -1.24 -16.53
N ARG A 96 5.96 -1.45 -17.83
CA ARG A 96 6.37 -0.50 -18.86
C ARG A 96 5.71 0.87 -18.67
N LYS A 97 4.39 0.92 -18.42
CA LYS A 97 3.68 2.17 -18.15
C LYS A 97 4.26 2.92 -16.94
N MET A 98 4.55 2.19 -15.86
CA MET A 98 5.19 2.75 -14.67
C MET A 98 6.57 3.34 -14.98
N MET A 99 7.37 2.71 -15.83
CA MET A 99 8.70 3.21 -16.19
C MET A 99 8.66 4.39 -17.18
N ASP A 100 7.80 4.32 -18.19
CA ASP A 100 7.75 5.33 -19.25
C ASP A 100 7.15 6.66 -18.76
N HIS A 101 6.11 6.58 -17.92
CA HIS A 101 5.38 7.73 -17.41
C HIS A 101 5.04 7.56 -15.92
N PRO A 102 6.05 7.60 -15.02
CA PRO A 102 5.84 7.37 -13.61
C PRO A 102 4.92 8.43 -13.00
N GLN A 103 3.88 7.98 -12.30
CA GLN A 103 2.96 8.82 -11.52
C GLN A 103 3.00 8.41 -10.04
N PRO A 104 4.12 8.62 -9.34
CA PRO A 104 4.24 8.25 -7.94
C PRO A 104 3.30 9.07 -7.07
N ILE A 105 2.87 8.47 -5.96
CA ILE A 105 2.08 9.12 -4.93
C ILE A 105 2.91 9.09 -3.65
N PHE A 106 2.99 10.21 -2.94
CA PHE A 106 3.68 10.30 -1.66
C PHE A 106 2.69 10.65 -0.56
N ILE A 107 2.65 9.86 0.50
CA ILE A 107 1.75 10.07 1.63
C ILE A 107 2.60 10.12 2.89
N ASN A 108 2.62 11.28 3.56
CA ASN A 108 3.18 11.39 4.89
C ASN A 108 2.07 11.35 5.92
N ILE A 109 2.01 10.30 6.73
CA ILE A 109 1.01 10.15 7.79
C ILE A 109 1.28 11.12 8.95
N GLY A 110 2.55 11.39 9.27
CA GLY A 110 2.94 12.27 10.37
C GLY A 110 2.62 13.73 10.09
N SER A 111 3.03 14.25 8.92
CA SER A 111 2.67 15.61 8.48
C SER A 111 1.28 15.71 7.84
N ARG A 112 0.60 14.57 7.64
CA ARG A 112 -0.72 14.44 6.99
C ARG A 112 -0.77 15.11 5.62
N THR A 113 0.21 14.80 4.77
CA THR A 113 0.30 15.33 3.41
C THR A 113 0.13 14.21 2.40
N TYR A 114 -0.60 14.50 1.34
CA TYR A 114 -0.77 13.64 0.18
C TYR A 114 -0.24 14.39 -1.04
N GLU A 115 0.64 13.79 -1.81
CA GLU A 115 1.25 14.39 -2.99
C GLU A 115 1.13 13.44 -4.16
N ASN A 116 0.80 13.99 -5.32
CA ASN A 116 0.76 13.27 -6.59
C ASN A 116 1.17 14.22 -7.73
N VAL A 117 1.02 13.77 -8.97
CA VAL A 117 1.32 14.56 -10.18
C VAL A 117 0.57 15.90 -10.28
N TYR A 118 -0.51 16.09 -9.53
CA TYR A 118 -1.30 17.32 -9.51
C TYR A 118 -0.89 18.29 -8.40
N GLY A 119 0.03 17.90 -7.52
CA GLY A 119 0.58 18.73 -6.45
C GLY A 119 0.42 18.13 -5.05
N THR A 120 0.72 18.94 -4.04
CA THR A 120 0.70 18.56 -2.62
C THR A 120 -0.56 19.08 -1.93
N PHE A 121 -1.24 18.20 -1.20
CA PHE A 121 -2.48 18.44 -0.48
C PHE A 121 -2.29 18.13 1.00
N ARG A 122 -2.74 19.04 1.87
CA ARG A 122 -2.74 18.81 3.32
C ARG A 122 -4.08 18.22 3.74
N LEU A 123 -4.04 17.06 4.37
CA LEU A 123 -5.22 16.34 4.83
C LEU A 123 -5.77 16.95 6.13
N LYS A 124 -7.09 16.83 6.34
CA LYS A 124 -7.74 17.35 7.54
C LYS A 124 -7.42 16.49 8.77
N GLU A 125 -6.89 17.11 9.81
CA GLU A 125 -6.47 16.47 11.07
C GLU A 125 -7.49 15.50 11.68
N LYS A 126 -8.78 15.88 11.73
CA LYS A 126 -9.80 15.07 12.41
C LYS A 126 -10.25 13.83 11.61
N ASN A 127 -10.15 13.86 10.28
CA ASN A 127 -10.75 12.85 9.39
C ASN A 127 -9.79 12.41 8.27
N TRP A 128 -8.47 12.47 8.51
CA TRP A 128 -7.48 12.23 7.46
C TRP A 128 -7.56 10.81 6.88
N VAL A 129 -7.89 9.80 7.71
CA VAL A 129 -8.13 8.42 7.28
C VAL A 129 -9.32 8.31 6.32
N GLU A 130 -10.44 8.96 6.67
CA GLU A 130 -11.62 9.02 5.82
C GLU A 130 -11.29 9.70 4.48
N GLU A 131 -10.57 10.82 4.53
CA GLU A 131 -10.16 11.56 3.33
C GLU A 131 -9.25 10.72 2.42
N LEU A 132 -8.31 9.95 3.00
CA LEU A 132 -7.44 9.03 2.25
C LEU A 132 -8.21 7.86 1.65
N SER A 133 -9.24 7.34 2.31
CA SER A 133 -10.08 6.26 1.77
C SER A 133 -10.81 6.63 0.48
N HIS A 134 -11.00 7.93 0.23
CA HIS A 134 -11.59 8.46 -0.99
C HIS A 134 -10.56 8.89 -2.05
N ARG A 135 -9.26 8.87 -1.71
CA ARG A 135 -8.17 9.22 -2.64
C ARG A 135 -7.63 7.97 -3.31
N THR A 136 -7.07 8.16 -4.51
CA THR A 136 -6.35 7.10 -5.20
C THR A 136 -5.13 6.71 -4.38
N LEU A 137 -5.06 5.44 -3.96
CA LEU A 137 -3.94 4.92 -3.20
C LEU A 137 -2.91 4.23 -4.08
N VAL A 138 -3.36 3.42 -5.04
CA VAL A 138 -2.49 2.63 -5.92
C VAL A 138 -2.89 2.86 -7.36
N THR A 139 -1.90 2.88 -8.25
CA THR A 139 -2.11 2.94 -9.69
C THR A 139 -1.11 2.01 -10.38
N GLU A 140 -1.40 1.60 -11.62
CA GLU A 140 -0.43 0.87 -12.44
C GLU A 140 0.74 1.75 -12.94
N PHE A 141 0.65 3.06 -12.73
CA PHE A 141 1.58 4.05 -13.28
C PHE A 141 2.68 4.47 -12.31
N GLY A 142 2.64 4.07 -11.04
CA GLY A 142 3.63 4.53 -10.09
C GLY A 142 3.55 3.82 -8.75
N ILE A 143 4.70 3.75 -8.09
CA ILE A 143 4.79 3.30 -6.70
C ILE A 143 4.24 4.39 -5.79
N THR A 144 3.37 4.00 -4.87
CA THR A 144 2.92 4.87 -3.80
C THR A 144 3.80 4.66 -2.59
N THR A 145 4.46 5.72 -2.12
CA THR A 145 5.29 5.69 -0.93
C THR A 145 4.55 6.34 0.23
N ILE A 146 4.36 5.57 1.30
CA ILE A 146 3.78 6.00 2.56
C ILE A 146 4.89 6.05 3.60
N LEU A 147 5.00 7.17 4.29
CA LEU A 147 6.04 7.40 5.30
C LEU A 147 5.45 8.08 6.53
N ARG A 148 6.12 7.90 7.67
CA ARG A 148 5.77 8.58 8.92
C ARG A 148 6.97 9.35 9.45
N TYR A 149 6.94 10.68 9.29
CA TYR A 149 7.95 11.61 9.82
C TYR A 149 7.30 12.70 10.66
#